data_AF-A0A6N7HKI6-F1
#
_entry.id   AF-A0A6N7HKI6-F1
#
_cell.length_a   1.000
_cell.length_b   1.000
_cell.length_c   1.000
_cell.angle_alpha   90.00
_cell.angle_beta   90.00
_cell.angle_gamma   90.00
#
_symmetry.space_group_name_H-M   'P 1'
#
loop_
_entity.id
_entity.type
_entity.pdbx_description
1 polymer ?
#
loop_
_entity_poly.entity_id
_entity_poly.type
_entity_poly.pdbx_seq_one_letter_code
_entity_poly.pdbx_strand_id
1 'polypeptide(L)'
;MKTTCDRFCWMTSQDGGVEHAVTDDAQASGIEAGKGWFEPLCGQGFLVACMDAGPRGRCARCELFVRARADLRDFEQRMTEYRRPGWLSRLLCRYKQPAGVGDPTEPLNAPTSAGLQPSAGAVCAPEDLTTASAIAPAGAHRRGRHAA
;
A
#
# COMPACT_ATOMS: atom_id res chain seq x y z
N MET A 1 5.74 -0.65 -27.66
CA MET A 1 4.69 -0.73 -26.62
C MET A 1 5.09 -1.84 -25.66
N LYS A 2 5.30 -1.55 -24.38
CA LYS A 2 5.53 -2.61 -23.38
C LYS A 2 4.16 -3.21 -23.07
N THR A 3 3.94 -4.45 -23.47
CA THR A 3 2.78 -5.23 -23.04
C THR A 3 2.96 -5.49 -21.55
N THR A 4 2.37 -4.64 -20.71
CA THR A 4 2.46 -4.80 -19.26
C THR A 4 1.59 -5.98 -18.88
N CYS A 5 2.25 -7.01 -18.35
CA CYS A 5 1.61 -8.26 -17.98
C CYS A 5 0.49 -7.95 -16.98
N ASP A 6 -0.66 -8.57 -17.18
CA ASP A 6 -1.88 -8.37 -16.40
C ASP A 6 -1.82 -9.00 -15.00
N ARG A 7 -0.63 -8.97 -14.40
CA ARG A 7 -0.36 -9.55 -13.11
C ARG A 7 -0.53 -8.50 -12.04
N PHE A 8 -1.15 -8.95 -10.96
CA PHE A 8 -1.32 -8.18 -9.76
C PHE A 8 -0.96 -9.07 -8.56
N CYS A 9 -0.59 -8.44 -7.47
CA CYS A 9 -0.46 -9.06 -6.17
C CYS A 9 -1.46 -8.41 -5.20
N TRP A 10 -1.78 -9.12 -4.12
CA TRP A 10 -2.50 -8.55 -2.99
C TRP A 10 -1.48 -8.04 -1.98
N MET A 11 -1.65 -6.80 -1.54
CA MET A 11 -0.78 -6.17 -0.53
C MET A 11 -1.64 -5.66 0.62
N THR A 12 -1.21 -5.94 1.86
CA THR A 12 -1.90 -5.52 3.07
C THR A 12 -1.65 -4.04 3.35
N SER A 13 -2.72 -3.28 3.54
CA SER A 13 -2.66 -1.88 3.99
C SER A 13 -2.34 -1.79 5.48
N GLN A 14 -1.46 -0.86 5.84
CA GLN A 14 -1.19 -0.50 7.23
C GLN A 14 -2.45 0.02 7.92
N ASP A 15 -3.28 0.76 7.18
CA ASP A 15 -4.58 1.22 7.66
C ASP A 15 -5.62 0.11 7.54
N GLY A 16 -6.03 -0.43 8.68
CA GLY A 16 -7.11 -1.42 8.79
C GLY A 16 -6.75 -2.85 8.38
N GLY A 17 -5.53 -3.14 7.90
CA GLY A 17 -5.12 -4.49 7.51
C GLY A 17 -5.84 -5.04 6.26
N VAL A 18 -6.48 -4.16 5.48
CA VAL A 18 -7.23 -4.55 4.28
C VAL A 18 -6.27 -4.82 3.13
N GLU A 19 -6.50 -5.88 2.38
CA GLU A 19 -5.70 -6.21 1.20
C GLU A 19 -6.19 -5.47 -0.05
N HIS A 20 -5.26 -4.84 -0.74
CA HIS A 20 -5.50 -4.16 -2.00
C HIS A 20 -4.76 -4.87 -3.14
N ALA A 21 -5.41 -4.96 -4.31
CA ALA A 21 -4.77 -5.48 -5.52
C ALA A 21 -3.90 -4.38 -6.14
N VAL A 22 -2.62 -4.67 -6.37
CA VAL A 22 -1.63 -3.76 -6.94
C VAL A 22 -1.04 -4.43 -8.18
N THR A 23 -0.97 -3.70 -9.29
CA THR A 23 -0.34 -4.22 -10.52
C THR A 23 1.17 -4.23 -10.39
N ASP A 24 1.86 -5.11 -11.13
CA ASP A 24 3.32 -5.19 -11.12
C ASP A 24 3.98 -3.82 -11.41
N ASP A 25 3.44 -3.03 -12.35
CA ASP A 25 3.96 -1.69 -12.65
C ASP A 25 3.76 -0.70 -11.50
N ALA A 26 2.61 -0.76 -10.82
CA ALA A 26 2.33 0.10 -9.68
C ALA A 26 3.21 -0.29 -8.49
N GLN A 27 3.47 -1.59 -8.31
CA GLN A 27 4.41 -2.09 -7.32
C GLN A 27 5.84 -1.63 -7.63
N ALA A 28 6.31 -1.80 -8.87
CA ALA A 28 7.64 -1.33 -9.30
C ALA A 28 7.78 0.18 -9.09
N SER A 29 6.77 0.97 -9.50
CA SER A 29 6.74 2.42 -9.31
C SER A 29 6.80 2.81 -7.82
N GLY A 30 6.07 2.09 -6.96
CA GLY A 30 6.05 2.34 -5.51
C GLY A 30 7.39 2.01 -4.84
N ILE A 31 8.04 0.92 -5.27
CA ILE A 31 9.39 0.53 -4.83
C ILE A 31 10.42 1.58 -5.25
N GLU A 32 10.42 1.98 -6.52
CA GLU A 32 11.34 3.01 -7.05
C GLU A 32 11.17 4.35 -6.32
N ALA A 33 9.94 4.71 -5.95
CA ALA A 33 9.68 5.92 -5.18
C ALA A 33 10.19 5.85 -3.73
N GLY A 34 10.44 4.65 -3.19
CA GLY A 34 11.03 4.45 -1.87
C GLY A 34 10.19 4.89 -0.67
N LYS A 35 8.88 5.15 -0.87
CA LYS A 35 8.00 5.73 0.16
C LYS A 35 7.09 4.73 0.86
N GLY A 36 7.11 3.46 0.44
CA GLY A 36 6.15 2.45 0.93
C GLY A 36 4.68 2.76 0.57
N TRP A 37 4.46 3.75 -0.30
CA TRP A 37 3.15 4.17 -0.78
C TRP A 37 2.86 3.53 -2.14
N PHE A 38 1.73 2.85 -2.25
CA PHE A 38 1.34 2.11 -3.45
C PHE A 38 -0.01 2.58 -3.96
N GLU A 39 -0.19 2.51 -5.28
CA GLU A 39 -1.45 2.85 -5.94
C GLU A 39 -2.16 1.55 -6.37
N PRO A 40 -3.20 1.11 -5.66
CA PRO A 40 -3.94 -0.09 -6.01
C PRO A 40 -4.98 0.14 -7.10
N LEU A 41 -5.59 -0.94 -7.57
CA LEU A 41 -6.66 -0.93 -8.57
C LEU A 41 -7.88 -0.10 -8.17
N CYS A 42 -8.21 0.02 -6.88
CA CYS A 42 -9.31 0.86 -6.43
C CYS A 42 -9.01 2.38 -6.48
N GLY A 43 -7.76 2.75 -6.76
CA GLY A 43 -7.28 4.14 -6.84
C GLY A 43 -7.13 4.84 -5.49
N GLN A 44 -7.35 4.15 -4.37
CA GLN A 44 -7.08 4.69 -3.03
C GLN A 44 -5.68 4.28 -2.61
N GLY A 45 -4.72 5.19 -2.71
CA GLY A 45 -3.34 4.90 -2.30
C GLY A 45 -3.23 4.57 -0.82
N PHE A 46 -2.26 3.73 -0.45
CA PHE A 46 -2.08 3.26 0.91
C PHE A 46 -0.60 3.00 1.23
N LEU A 47 -0.27 2.97 2.52
CA LEU A 47 1.02 2.50 3.03
C LEU A 47 0.97 0.99 3.25
N VAL A 48 1.98 0.27 2.78
CA VAL A 48 2.08 -1.18 3.03
C VAL A 48 2.29 -1.45 4.51
N ALA A 49 1.54 -2.43 5.03
CA ALA A 49 1.68 -2.89 6.40
C ALA A 49 3.05 -3.60 6.62
N CYS A 50 3.47 -3.66 7.88
CA CYS A 50 4.59 -4.49 8.30
C CYS A 50 4.35 -5.97 7.94
N MET A 51 5.42 -6.75 7.73
CA MET A 51 5.31 -8.16 7.31
C MET A 51 4.63 -9.08 8.35
N ASP A 52 4.51 -8.63 9.60
CA ASP A 52 3.82 -9.30 10.70
C ASP A 52 2.32 -8.98 10.77
N ALA A 53 1.85 -7.98 10.02
CA ALA A 53 0.44 -7.63 9.95
C ALA A 53 -0.32 -8.65 9.09
N GLY A 54 -1.14 -9.47 9.75
CA GLY A 54 -2.04 -10.40 9.06
C GLY A 54 -3.14 -9.68 8.26
N PRO A 55 -3.59 -10.26 7.13
CA PRO A 55 -4.67 -9.68 6.33
C PRO A 55 -6.01 -9.78 7.06
N ARG A 56 -6.83 -8.74 6.93
CA ARG A 56 -8.19 -8.65 7.52
C ARG A 56 -9.31 -8.76 6.50
N GLY A 57 -8.98 -9.14 5.27
CA GLY A 57 -9.91 -9.29 4.15
C GLY A 57 -9.54 -8.41 2.96
N ARG A 58 -10.23 -8.62 1.84
CA ARG A 58 -9.96 -7.92 0.59
C ARG A 58 -10.78 -6.65 0.46
N CYS A 59 -10.19 -5.61 -0.12
CA CYS A 59 -10.91 -4.42 -0.52
C CYS A 59 -11.98 -4.79 -1.57
N ALA A 60 -13.25 -4.58 -1.26
CA ALA A 60 -14.38 -4.94 -2.13
C ALA A 60 -14.25 -4.34 -3.56
N ARG A 61 -13.72 -3.12 -3.69
CA ARG A 61 -13.49 -2.48 -5.00
C ARG A 61 -12.38 -3.17 -5.80
N CYS A 62 -11.29 -3.55 -5.14
CA CYS A 62 -10.20 -4.29 -5.79
C CYS A 62 -10.68 -5.67 -6.22
N GLU A 63 -11.43 -6.35 -5.36
CA GLU A 63 -11.97 -7.68 -5.64
C GLU A 63 -12.98 -7.66 -6.80
N LEU A 64 -13.91 -6.70 -6.81
CA LEU A 64 -14.83 -6.52 -7.94
C LEU A 64 -14.09 -6.30 -9.25
N PHE A 65 -13.02 -5.48 -9.22
CA PHE A 65 -12.22 -5.23 -10.40
C PHE A 65 -11.57 -6.53 -10.91
N VAL A 66 -10.89 -7.26 -10.02
CA VAL A 66 -10.21 -8.51 -10.36
C VAL A 66 -11.19 -9.55 -10.91
N ARG A 67 -12.37 -9.70 -10.30
CA ARG A 67 -13.42 -10.60 -10.78
C ARG A 67 -13.93 -10.19 -12.16
N ALA A 68 -14.29 -8.92 -12.34
CA ALA A 68 -14.77 -8.40 -13.63
C ALA A 68 -13.77 -8.64 -14.76
N ARG A 69 -12.47 -8.55 -14.46
CA ARG A 69 -11.40 -8.81 -15.44
C ARG A 69 -11.19 -10.29 -15.73
N ALA A 70 -11.40 -11.16 -14.74
CA ALA A 70 -11.37 -12.61 -14.94
C ALA A 70 -12.51 -13.09 -15.85
N ASP A 71 -13.68 -12.41 -15.79
CA ASP A 71 -14.86 -12.76 -16.59
C ASP A 71 -14.78 -12.33 -18.06
N LEU A 72 -13.80 -11.50 -18.44
CA LEU A 72 -13.57 -11.11 -19.82
C LEU A 72 -13.11 -12.34 -20.64
N ARG A 73 -14.04 -12.88 -21.44
CA ARG A 73 -13.82 -14.10 -22.24
C ARG A 73 -12.65 -13.96 -23.22
N ASP A 74 -12.55 -12.81 -23.89
CA ASP A 74 -11.49 -12.57 -24.85
C ASP A 74 -10.16 -12.23 -24.16
N PHE A 75 -9.11 -12.98 -24.51
CA PHE A 75 -7.75 -12.69 -24.10
C PHE A 75 -7.32 -11.28 -24.54
N GLU A 76 -7.74 -10.87 -25.75
CA GLU A 76 -7.55 -9.52 -26.25
C GLU A 76 -8.28 -8.48 -25.40
N GLN A 77 -9.49 -8.77 -24.90
CA GLN A 77 -10.20 -7.86 -23.98
C GLN A 77 -9.56 -7.80 -22.59
N ARG A 78 -9.01 -8.92 -22.10
CA ARG A 78 -8.17 -8.93 -20.90
C ARG A 78 -6.90 -8.11 -21.09
N MET A 79 -6.29 -8.17 -22.26
CA MET A 79 -5.08 -7.41 -22.58
C MET A 79 -5.35 -5.96 -23.00
N THR A 80 -6.56 -5.60 -23.44
CA THR A 80 -6.85 -4.22 -23.82
C THR A 80 -6.60 -3.33 -22.62
N GLU A 81 -5.65 -2.44 -22.86
CA GLU A 81 -4.84 -1.78 -21.87
C GLU A 81 -5.75 -1.10 -20.83
N TYR A 82 -5.43 -1.28 -19.55
CA TYR A 82 -5.70 -0.21 -18.60
C TYR A 82 -4.99 1.04 -19.14
N ARG A 83 -5.68 1.79 -20.01
CA ARG A 83 -5.29 3.15 -20.30
C ARG A 83 -5.41 3.85 -18.97
N ARG A 84 -4.26 4.00 -18.30
CA ARG A 84 -4.15 4.81 -17.10
C ARG A 84 -4.96 6.07 -17.39
N PRO A 85 -6.00 6.37 -16.60
CA PRO A 85 -6.70 7.62 -16.73
C PRO A 85 -5.60 8.69 -16.73
N GLY A 86 -5.44 9.41 -17.84
CA GLY A 86 -4.36 10.39 -17.98
C GLY A 86 -4.40 11.34 -16.78
N TRP A 87 -3.32 12.05 -16.50
CA TRP A 87 -3.28 13.01 -15.40
C TRP A 87 -4.51 13.96 -15.36
N LEU A 88 -5.13 14.23 -16.53
CA LEU A 88 -6.42 14.92 -16.67
C LEU A 88 -7.62 14.19 -16.02
N SER A 89 -7.73 12.87 -16.16
CA SER A 89 -8.76 12.07 -15.48
C SER A 89 -8.56 12.06 -13.96
N ARG A 90 -7.33 12.19 -13.47
CA ARG A 90 -7.09 12.36 -12.01
C ARG A 90 -7.60 13.71 -11.50
N LEU A 91 -7.47 14.78 -12.28
CA LEU A 91 -8.03 16.09 -11.93
C LEU A 91 -9.57 16.06 -11.90
N LEU A 92 -10.21 15.34 -12.83
CA LEU A 92 -11.66 15.25 -12.89
C LEU A 92 -12.27 14.29 -11.84
N CYS A 93 -11.56 13.21 -11.46
CA CYS A 93 -12.04 12.29 -10.41
C CYS A 93 -11.89 12.87 -9.00
N ARG A 94 -10.96 13.81 -8.78
CA ARG A 94 -10.79 14.48 -7.48
C ARG A 94 -11.99 15.34 -7.09
N TYR A 95 -12.81 15.72 -8.07
CA TYR A 95 -14.03 16.50 -7.84
C TYR A 95 -15.21 15.67 -7.32
N LYS A 96 -15.08 14.34 -7.29
CA LYS A 96 -16.15 13.43 -6.87
C LYS A 96 -15.80 12.65 -5.60
N GLN A 97 -15.09 13.28 -4.67
CA GLN A 97 -15.23 12.86 -3.27
C GLN A 97 -16.62 13.30 -2.81
N PRO A 98 -17.51 12.37 -2.44
CA PRO A 98 -18.74 12.75 -1.76
C PRO A 98 -18.34 13.38 -0.42
N ALA A 99 -18.39 14.70 -0.37
CA ALA A 99 -18.49 15.42 0.88
C ALA A 99 -19.81 14.99 1.52
N GLY A 100 -19.73 14.33 2.67
CA GLY A 100 -20.90 14.05 3.51
C GLY A 100 -21.42 12.63 3.41
N VAL A 101 -20.84 11.74 4.20
CA VAL A 101 -21.68 11.02 5.16
C VAL A 101 -21.51 11.79 6.46
N GLY A 102 -22.42 12.73 6.66
CA GLY A 102 -22.61 13.37 7.94
C GLY A 102 -23.03 12.31 8.94
N ASP A 103 -22.31 12.26 10.04
CA ASP A 103 -22.70 11.56 11.25
C ASP A 103 -24.02 12.17 11.75
N PRO A 104 -25.12 11.42 11.86
CA PRO A 104 -26.31 11.91 12.53
C PRO A 104 -26.01 11.98 14.03
N THR A 105 -25.58 13.16 14.45
CA THR A 105 -25.80 13.78 15.77
C THR A 105 -26.57 12.90 16.75
N GLU A 106 -25.85 12.08 17.52
CA GLU A 106 -26.40 11.49 18.74
C GLU A 106 -26.40 12.59 19.82
N PRO A 107 -27.56 12.92 20.43
CA PRO A 107 -27.67 14.04 21.35
C PRO A 107 -26.97 13.78 22.69
N LEU A 108 -26.26 14.82 23.13
CA LEU A 108 -25.72 15.02 24.46
C LEU A 108 -26.63 14.48 25.58
N ASN A 109 -26.09 13.59 26.41
CA ASN A 109 -26.50 13.46 27.81
C ASN A 109 -25.28 13.52 28.73
N ALA A 110 -25.18 14.69 29.36
CA ALA A 110 -24.70 15.08 30.70
C ALA A 110 -23.59 14.29 31.45
N PRO A 111 -22.77 15.01 32.24
CA PRO A 111 -21.63 14.47 32.96
C PRO A 111 -22.04 13.74 34.24
N THR A 112 -21.41 12.60 34.53
CA THR A 112 -21.30 12.07 35.89
C THR A 112 -19.84 11.92 36.25
N SER A 113 -19.48 12.68 37.27
CA SER A 113 -18.15 12.80 37.86
C SER A 113 -17.76 11.55 38.67
N ALA A 114 -16.46 11.50 38.98
CA ALA A 114 -15.83 10.80 40.09
C ALA A 114 -15.36 9.36 39.84
N GLY A 115 -14.04 9.24 39.68
CA GLY A 115 -13.34 7.95 39.68
C GLY A 115 -11.83 8.11 39.51
N LEU A 116 -11.19 8.79 40.46
CA LEU A 116 -9.74 8.73 40.69
C LEU A 116 -9.26 7.26 40.70
N GLN A 117 -8.19 6.95 39.96
CA GLN A 117 -6.99 6.32 40.50
C GLN A 117 -5.83 6.33 39.49
N PRO A 118 -4.65 6.88 39.87
CA PRO A 118 -3.41 6.71 39.14
C PRO A 118 -2.73 5.40 39.59
N SER A 119 -2.47 4.48 38.65
CA SER A 119 -1.48 3.43 38.86
C SER A 119 -0.20 3.79 38.12
N ALA A 120 0.78 4.21 38.91
CA ALA A 120 2.16 4.29 38.51
C ALA A 120 2.72 2.88 38.26
N GLY A 121 3.51 2.71 37.21
CA GLY A 121 4.43 1.59 37.10
C GLY A 121 4.57 1.00 35.71
N ALA A 122 5.53 1.50 34.94
CA ALA A 122 6.52 0.69 34.22
C ALA A 122 7.34 1.62 33.31
N VAL A 123 8.44 2.13 33.86
CA VAL A 123 9.54 2.68 33.07
C VAL A 123 10.26 1.48 32.46
N CYS A 124 10.06 1.20 31.18
CA CYS A 124 10.95 0.30 30.44
C CYS A 124 12.16 1.12 29.98
N ALA A 125 13.32 0.73 30.50
CA ALA A 125 14.62 1.31 30.19
C ALA A 125 14.95 1.20 28.68
N PRO A 126 15.75 2.13 28.14
CA PRO A 126 16.38 1.94 26.83
C PRO A 126 17.53 0.93 26.98
N GLU A 127 17.43 -0.20 26.28
CA GLU A 127 18.55 -1.12 26.15
C GLU A 127 19.47 -0.62 25.02
N ASP A 128 20.66 -0.20 25.43
CA ASP A 128 21.82 0.09 24.59
C ASP A 128 22.18 -1.14 23.74
N LEU A 129 21.69 -1.24 22.51
CA LEU A 129 22.30 -2.11 21.50
C LEU A 129 23.35 -1.33 20.70
N THR A 130 24.52 -1.22 21.34
CA THR A 130 25.78 -1.11 20.62
C THR A 130 26.08 -2.47 20.00
N THR A 131 25.89 -2.64 18.69
CA THR A 131 26.51 -3.74 17.94
C THR A 131 27.18 -3.17 16.70
N ALA A 132 28.50 -3.14 16.79
CA ALA A 132 29.41 -2.80 15.71
C ALA A 132 29.20 -3.75 14.53
N SER A 133 28.79 -3.20 13.38
CA SER A 133 28.80 -3.93 12.12
C SER A 133 30.12 -3.62 11.41
N ALA A 134 31.01 -4.60 11.41
CA ALA A 134 32.28 -4.56 10.70
C ALA A 134 32.02 -4.53 9.19
N ILE A 135 32.41 -3.42 8.55
CA ILE A 135 32.43 -3.27 7.09
C ILE A 135 33.59 -4.12 6.56
N ALA A 136 33.28 -5.21 5.86
CA ALA A 136 34.27 -5.94 5.08
C ALA A 136 34.62 -5.15 3.81
N PRO A 137 35.92 -5.03 3.44
CA PRO A 137 36.32 -4.30 2.23
C PRO A 137 35.96 -5.06 0.96
N ALA A 138 35.54 -4.28 -0.04
CA ALA A 138 35.19 -4.69 -1.39
C ALA A 138 36.30 -5.50 -2.07
N GLY A 139 35.96 -6.72 -2.49
CA GLY A 139 36.77 -7.53 -3.38
C GLY A 139 36.90 -6.84 -4.75
N ALA A 140 38.13 -6.49 -5.11
CA ALA A 140 38.49 -5.93 -6.40
C ALA A 140 38.29 -6.95 -7.54
N HIS A 141 37.30 -6.73 -8.40
CA HIS A 141 37.21 -7.45 -9.68
C HIS A 141 38.31 -6.96 -10.64
N ARG A 142 39.30 -7.83 -10.88
CA ARG A 142 40.31 -7.68 -11.93
C ARG A 142 39.63 -7.53 -13.30
N ARG A 143 39.97 -6.45 -14.02
CA ARG A 143 39.72 -6.30 -15.45
C ARG A 143 40.67 -7.22 -16.21
N GLY A 144 40.12 -8.27 -16.82
CA GLY A 144 40.80 -9.05 -17.86
C GLY A 144 40.85 -8.25 -19.15
N ARG A 145 42.05 -7.83 -19.54
CA ARG A 145 42.41 -7.25 -20.83
C ARG A 145 42.57 -8.41 -21.82
N HIS A 146 41.75 -8.49 -22.86
CA HIS A 146 42.12 -9.23 -24.06
C HIS A 146 42.33 -8.23 -25.19
N ALA A 147 43.60 -8.14 -25.59
CA ALA A 147 44.03 -7.48 -26.82
C ALA A 147 43.70 -8.39 -28.02
N ALA A 148 43.58 -7.71 -29.17
CA ALA A 148 43.39 -8.25 -30.50
C ALA A 148 44.50 -9.22 -30.94
#